data_AF-A0AAW4WQQ6-F1
#
_entry.id   AF-A0AAW4WQQ6-F1
#
_cell.length_a   1.000
_cell.length_b   1.000
_cell.length_c   1.000
_cell.angle_alpha   90.00
_cell.angle_beta   90.00
_cell.angle_gamma   90.00
#
_symmetry.space_group_name_H-M   'P 1'
#
loop_
_entity.id
_entity.type
_entity.pdbx_description
1 polymer ?
#
loop_
_entity_poly.entity_id
_entity_poly.type
_entity_poly.pdbx_seq_one_letter_code
_entity_poly.pdbx_strand_id
1 'polypeptide(L)'
;MLPDIPITELFSYQGFPMERVALRWYSSKTTMEMLGIKERQLRRYAEDGRLEKKYKTVKGRRRVYYSNISVLKLLRYLSDRRTPSETEDNVEEGTDAIDRCINTFFQQLKELVNEEM
;
A
#
# COMPACT_ATOMS: atom_id res chain seq x y z
N MET A 1 4.53 6.31 38.13
CA MET A 1 3.72 7.42 37.58
C MET A 1 3.86 7.33 36.08
N LEU A 2 2.77 7.16 35.33
CA LEU A 2 2.82 7.19 33.87
C LEU A 2 3.10 8.63 33.42
N PRO A 3 3.92 8.85 32.38
CA PRO A 3 4.11 10.19 31.83
C PRO A 3 2.80 10.69 31.20
N ASP A 4 2.41 11.93 31.52
CA ASP A 4 1.30 12.65 30.91
C ASP A 4 1.65 13.02 29.47
N ILE A 5 1.54 12.06 28.55
CA ILE A 5 1.70 12.30 27.13
C ILE A 5 0.39 12.94 26.63
N PRO A 6 0.41 14.14 26.05
CA PRO A 6 -0.79 14.76 25.52
C PRO A 6 -1.36 13.89 24.38
N ILE A 7 -2.69 13.67 24.41
CA ILE A 7 -3.42 12.82 23.45
C ILE A 7 -3.13 13.21 21.98
N THR A 8 -2.80 14.47 21.74
CA THR A 8 -2.43 15.02 20.42
C THR A 8 -1.13 14.46 19.85
N GLU A 9 -0.20 13.98 20.68
CA GLU A 9 1.07 13.38 20.24
C GLU A 9 0.96 11.86 20.04
N LEU A 10 0.06 11.20 20.77
CA LEU A 10 -0.22 9.76 20.71
C LEU A 10 -0.72 9.29 19.34
N PHE A 11 -1.38 10.19 18.59
CA PHE A 11 -1.90 9.93 17.24
C PHE A 11 -1.32 10.87 16.19
N SER A 12 -0.10 11.38 16.42
CA SER A 12 0.61 12.05 15.34
C SER A 12 0.78 11.06 14.18
N TYR A 13 0.27 11.42 12.99
CA TYR A 13 0.51 10.67 11.77
C TYR A 13 2.02 10.67 11.54
N GLN A 14 2.71 9.66 12.06
CA GLN A 14 4.12 9.45 11.81
C GLN A 14 4.25 9.30 10.30
N GLY A 15 4.83 10.31 9.64
CA GLY A 15 5.01 10.30 8.20
C GLY A 15 5.77 9.03 7.84
N PHE A 16 5.15 8.15 7.05
CA PHE A 16 5.76 6.88 6.66
C PHE A 16 7.13 7.18 6.02
N PRO A 17 8.25 6.66 6.58
CA PRO A 17 9.58 7.02 6.11
C PRO A 17 9.85 6.31 4.78
N MET A 18 9.33 6.87 3.70
CA MET A 18 9.41 6.34 2.33
C MET A 18 10.87 6.12 1.90
N GLU A 19 11.79 6.90 2.47
CA GLU A 19 13.23 6.85 2.24
C GLU A 19 13.90 5.58 2.80
N ARG A 20 13.28 4.92 3.79
CA ARG A 20 13.79 3.68 4.39
C ARG A 20 13.32 2.41 3.67
N VAL A 21 12.44 2.55 2.68
CA VAL A 21 11.88 1.39 1.96
C VAL A 21 12.86 0.91 0.91
N ALA A 22 13.46 -0.27 1.13
CA ALA A 22 14.28 -0.92 0.12
C ALA A 22 13.48 -1.20 -1.16
N LEU A 23 14.06 -0.89 -2.33
CA LEU A 23 13.41 -1.12 -3.61
C LEU A 23 13.15 -2.61 -3.84
N ARG A 24 11.87 -2.97 -4.00
CA ARG A 24 11.39 -4.32 -4.34
C ARG A 24 10.48 -4.26 -5.55
N TRP A 25 10.44 -5.36 -6.29
CA TRP A 25 9.65 -5.48 -7.52
C TRP A 25 8.53 -6.50 -7.30
N TYR A 26 7.28 -6.03 -7.35
CA TYR A 26 6.10 -6.85 -7.15
C TYR A 26 5.50 -7.32 -8.47
N SER A 27 4.93 -8.53 -8.45
CA SER A 27 4.21 -9.05 -9.61
C SER A 27 2.90 -8.29 -9.82
N SER A 28 2.36 -8.30 -11.05
CA SER A 28 1.04 -7.71 -11.33
C SER A 28 -0.05 -8.20 -10.39
N LYS A 29 -0.04 -9.49 -10.02
CA LYS A 29 -1.02 -10.08 -9.10
C LYS A 29 -0.95 -9.43 -7.72
N THR A 30 0.26 -9.39 -7.15
CA THR A 30 0.52 -8.79 -5.84
C THR A 30 0.13 -7.31 -5.82
N THR A 31 0.43 -6.56 -6.89
CA THR A 31 0.07 -5.14 -6.95
C THR A 31 -1.43 -4.91 -7.05
N MET A 32 -2.17 -5.78 -7.73
CA MET A 32 -3.63 -5.69 -7.79
C MET A 32 -4.24 -5.95 -6.42
N GLU A 33 -3.77 -6.97 -5.71
CA GLU A 33 -4.22 -7.30 -4.36
C GLU A 33 -3.94 -6.16 -3.38
N MET A 34 -2.73 -5.60 -3.38
CA MET A 34 -2.35 -4.49 -2.49
C MET A 34 -3.16 -3.22 -2.74
N LEU A 35 -3.42 -2.88 -4.00
CA LEU A 35 -4.16 -1.67 -4.36
C LEU A 35 -5.69 -1.89 -4.35
N GLY A 36 -6.15 -3.14 -4.30
CA GLY A 36 -7.57 -3.48 -4.44
C GLY A 36 -8.16 -3.12 -5.81
N ILE A 37 -7.35 -3.18 -6.88
CA ILE A 37 -7.75 -2.73 -8.23
C ILE A 37 -7.78 -3.86 -9.25
N LYS A 38 -8.61 -3.69 -10.30
CA LYS A 38 -8.68 -4.62 -11.43
C LYS A 38 -7.50 -4.40 -12.39
N GLU A 39 -7.16 -5.43 -13.17
CA GLU A 39 -6.02 -5.39 -14.10
C GLU A 39 -6.10 -4.24 -15.12
N ARG A 40 -7.31 -3.91 -15.58
CA ARG A 40 -7.55 -2.77 -16.49
C ARG A 40 -7.10 -1.44 -15.87
N GLN A 41 -7.36 -1.23 -14.58
CA GLN A 41 -6.96 -0.01 -13.86
C GLN A 41 -5.44 -0.01 -13.62
N LEU A 42 -4.86 -1.17 -13.29
CA LEU A 42 -3.41 -1.31 -13.14
C LEU A 42 -2.68 -0.91 -14.42
N ARG A 43 -3.15 -1.37 -15.59
CA ARG A 43 -2.57 -1.00 -16.90
C ARG A 43 -2.68 0.50 -17.17
N ARG A 44 -3.83 1.11 -16.88
CA ARG A 44 -4.02 2.57 -17.00
C ARG A 44 -3.02 3.33 -16.14
N TYR A 45 -2.90 3.01 -14.85
CA TYR A 45 -1.94 3.69 -13.97
C TYR A 45 -0.47 3.49 -14.40
N ALA A 46 -0.17 2.38 -15.06
CA ALA A 46 1.14 2.10 -15.64
C ALA A 46 1.38 2.74 -17.02
N GLU A 47 0.33 3.22 -17.69
CA GLU A 47 0.39 4.04 -18.91
C GLU A 47 0.48 5.52 -18.54
N ASP A 48 -0.28 5.95 -17.52
CA ASP A 48 -0.27 7.29 -16.94
C ASP A 48 1.06 7.65 -16.23
N GLY A 49 1.99 6.69 -16.11
CA GLY A 49 3.29 6.88 -15.45
C GLY A 49 3.24 6.92 -13.92
N ARG A 50 2.08 6.63 -13.32
CA ARG A 50 1.92 6.57 -11.85
C ARG A 50 2.56 5.33 -11.23
N LEU A 51 2.65 4.25 -12.01
CA LEU A 51 3.33 3.02 -11.62
C LEU A 51 4.57 2.81 -12.46
N GLU A 52 5.70 2.67 -11.78
CA GLU A 52 6.96 2.34 -12.42
C GLU A 52 7.00 0.84 -12.68
N LYS A 53 7.22 0.45 -13.95
CA LYS A 53 7.21 -0.95 -14.39
C LYS A 53 8.55 -1.38 -14.95
N LYS A 54 8.91 -2.64 -14.69
CA LYS A 54 10.06 -3.32 -15.25
C LYS A 54 9.64 -4.67 -15.82
N TYR A 55 10.26 -5.04 -16.93
CA TYR A 55 10.09 -6.37 -17.51
C TYR A 55 11.16 -7.31 -16.94
N LYS A 56 10.74 -8.49 -16.49
CA LYS A 56 11.65 -9.57 -16.08
C LYS A 56 11.25 -10.85 -16.78
N THR A 57 12.23 -11.57 -17.30
CA THR A 57 12.01 -12.90 -17.88
C THR A 57 12.01 -13.92 -16.75
N VAL A 58 10.91 -14.66 -16.61
CA VAL A 58 10.75 -15.72 -15.61
C VAL A 58 10.26 -16.98 -16.33
N LYS A 59 11.00 -18.08 -16.21
CA LYS A 59 10.72 -19.36 -16.91
C LYS A 59 10.50 -19.15 -18.42
N GLY A 60 11.36 -18.35 -19.07
CA GLY A 60 11.28 -18.04 -20.50
C GLY A 60 10.16 -17.08 -20.93
N ARG A 61 9.29 -16.63 -20.01
CA ARG A 61 8.21 -15.67 -20.32
C ARG A 61 8.55 -14.28 -19.78
N ARG A 62 8.35 -13.24 -20.60
CA ARG A 62 8.46 -11.84 -20.14
C ARG A 62 7.25 -11.51 -19.27
N ARG A 63 7.50 -11.11 -18.03
CA ARG A 63 6.48 -10.69 -17.06
C ARG A 63 6.73 -9.25 -16.64
N VAL A 64 5.65 -8.55 -16.33
CA VAL A 64 5.68 -7.19 -15.82
C VAL A 64 5.76 -7.23 -14.30
N TYR A 65 6.63 -6.39 -13.76
CA TYR A 65 6.76 -6.14 -12.34
C TYR A 65 6.69 -4.64 -12.08
N TYR A 66 6.21 -4.27 -10.90
CA TYR A 66 6.02 -2.88 -10.50
C TYR A 66 6.86 -2.56 -9.27
N SER A 67 7.37 -1.33 -9.16
CA SER A 67 8.17 -0.94 -8.01
C SER A 67 7.29 -0.76 -6.78
N ASN A 68 7.74 -1.30 -5.64
CA ASN A 68 7.04 -1.17 -4.37
C ASN A 68 6.87 0.29 -3.96
N ILE A 69 7.85 1.14 -4.24
CA ILE A 69 7.79 2.58 -3.94
C ILE A 69 6.63 3.24 -4.72
N SER A 70 6.50 2.99 -6.02
CA SER A 70 5.40 3.57 -6.81
C SER A 70 4.04 3.03 -6.38
N VAL A 71 3.95 1.74 -6.04
CA VAL A 71 2.73 1.12 -5.50
C VAL A 71 2.31 1.76 -4.18
N LEU A 72 3.24 1.97 -3.25
CA LEU A 72 2.95 2.60 -1.96
C LEU A 72 2.55 4.08 -2.11
N LYS A 73 3.20 4.82 -3.03
CA LYS A 73 2.80 6.20 -3.35
C LYS A 73 1.35 6.24 -3.85
N LEU A 74 1.00 5.31 -4.75
CA LEU A 74 -0.36 5.23 -5.30
C LEU A 74 -1.37 4.80 -4.23
N LEU A 75 -1.01 3.84 -3.37
CA LEU A 75 -1.85 3.39 -2.27
C LEU A 75 -2.18 4.54 -1.33
N ARG A 76 -1.18 5.35 -0.97
CA ARG A 76 -1.37 6.56 -0.16
C ARG A 76 -2.28 7.58 -0.86
N TYR A 77 -2.05 7.83 -2.15
CA TYR A 77 -2.90 8.74 -2.91
C TYR A 77 -4.37 8.27 -2.95
N LEU A 78 -4.60 6.95 -3.05
CA LEU A 78 -5.95 6.38 -3.02
C LEU A 78 -6.56 6.42 -1.61
N SER A 79 -5.78 6.24 -0.54
CA SER A 79 -6.26 6.37 0.83
C SER A 79 -6.58 7.82 1.19
N ASP A 80 -5.74 8.77 0.77
CA ASP A 80 -5.94 10.20 1.03
C ASP A 80 -7.17 10.74 0.29
N ARG A 81 -7.55 10.12 -0.85
CA ARG A 81 -8.80 10.44 -1.57
C ARG A 81 -10.04 9.70 -1.06
N ARG A 82 -9.87 8.69 -0.20
CA ARG A 82 -10.98 7.98 0.45
C ARG A 82 -11.53 8.73 1.70
N THR A 83 -11.18 10.00 1.89
CA THR A 83 -11.94 10.90 2.77
C THR A 83 -13.35 11.16 2.20
N PRO A 84 -14.39 11.29 3.04
CA PRO A 84 -15.77 10.90 2.74
C PRO A 84 -16.50 11.92 1.85
N SER A 85 -16.28 11.86 0.54
CA SER A 85 -17.19 12.50 -0.42
C SER A 85 -17.52 11.64 -1.64
N GLU A 86 -17.14 10.37 -1.65
CA GLU A 86 -17.42 9.44 -2.76
C GLU A 86 -17.92 8.06 -2.24
N THR A 87 -18.76 8.06 -1.20
CA THR A 87 -19.45 6.86 -0.71
C THR A 87 -20.86 6.75 -1.30
N GLU A 88 -21.03 6.76 -2.62
CA GLU A 88 -22.35 6.39 -3.18
C GLU A 88 -22.36 5.33 -4.29
N ASP A 89 -21.28 5.04 -5.03
CA ASP A 89 -21.47 4.20 -6.24
C ASP A 89 -20.66 2.90 -6.38
N ASN A 90 -19.82 2.48 -5.42
CA ASN A 90 -19.12 1.19 -5.56
C ASN A 90 -18.91 0.45 -4.23
N VAL A 91 -20.00 0.21 -3.49
CA VAL A 91 -20.02 -0.80 -2.43
C VAL A 91 -20.33 -2.15 -3.08
N GLU A 92 -19.29 -2.83 -3.59
CA GLU A 92 -19.35 -4.27 -3.86
C GLU A 92 -18.13 -4.96 -3.21
N GLU A 93 -18.40 -5.55 -2.03
CA GLU A 93 -17.82 -6.77 -1.43
C GLU A 93 -16.28 -6.95 -1.28
N GLY A 94 -15.45 -5.97 -1.63
CA GLY A 94 -13.98 -6.12 -1.59
C GLY A 94 -13.23 -5.59 -0.36
N THR A 95 -13.90 -4.90 0.57
CA THR A 95 -13.25 -4.10 1.63
C THR A 95 -12.69 -4.95 2.79
N ASP A 96 -13.33 -6.07 3.11
CA ASP A 96 -12.94 -6.90 4.26
C ASP A 96 -11.54 -7.53 4.13
N ALA A 97 -11.07 -7.78 2.91
CA ALA A 97 -9.73 -8.32 2.68
C ALA A 97 -8.66 -7.23 2.79
N ILE A 98 -8.98 -6.01 2.36
CA ILE A 98 -8.09 -4.85 2.41
C ILE A 98 -7.90 -4.42 3.87
N ASP A 99 -8.99 -4.31 4.62
CA ASP A 99 -8.92 -3.92 6.03
C ASP A 99 -8.18 -4.99 6.87
N ARG A 100 -8.37 -6.29 6.56
CA ARG A 100 -7.60 -7.37 7.20
C ARG A 100 -6.12 -7.36 6.82
N CYS A 101 -5.77 -7.05 5.57
CA CYS A 101 -4.38 -7.03 5.12
C CYS A 101 -3.64 -5.81 5.67
N ILE A 102 -4.30 -4.66 5.73
CA ILE A 102 -3.79 -3.44 6.36
C ILE A 102 -3.57 -3.69 7.86
N ASN A 103 -4.56 -4.25 8.56
CA ASN A 103 -4.46 -4.49 10.00
C ASN A 103 -3.39 -5.54 10.37
N THR A 104 -3.27 -6.63 9.60
CA THR A 104 -2.24 -7.65 9.84
C THR A 104 -0.83 -7.13 9.54
N PHE A 105 -0.66 -6.34 8.48
CA PHE A 105 0.63 -5.70 8.17
C PHE A 105 1.07 -4.74 9.28
N PHE A 106 0.14 -3.92 9.79
CA PHE A 106 0.44 -3.01 10.90
C PHE A 106 0.72 -3.74 12.22
N GLN A 107 0.09 -4.90 12.48
CA GLN A 107 0.43 -5.71 13.66
C GLN A 107 1.82 -6.36 13.55
N GLN A 108 2.16 -6.95 12.40
CA GLN A 108 3.51 -7.51 12.18
C GLN A 108 4.62 -6.46 12.32
N LEU A 109 4.35 -5.22 11.90
CA LEU A 109 5.30 -4.12 12.09
C LEU A 109 5.42 -3.68 13.55
N LYS A 110 4.34 -3.71 14.34
CA LYS A 110 4.40 -3.42 15.78
C LYS A 110 5.20 -4.47 16.53
N GLU A 111 5.06 -5.74 16.17
CA GLU A 111 5.84 -6.83 16.75
C GLU A 111 7.34 -6.67 16.44
N LEU A 112 7.69 -6.39 15.18
CA LEU A 112 9.08 -6.14 14.76
C LEU A 112 9.73 -4.94 15.46
N VAL A 113 8.97 -3.88 15.72
CA VAL A 113 9.48 -2.68 16.42
C VAL A 113 9.65 -2.92 17.92
N ASN A 114 8.89 -3.84 18.51
CA ASN A 114 8.98 -4.19 19.92
C ASN A 114 10.05 -5.24 20.23
N GLU A 115 10.47 -6.06 19.26
CA GLU A 115 11.59 -7.02 19.43
C GLU A 115 12.99 -6.37 19.34
N GLU A 116 13.09 -5.12 18.87
CA GLU A 116 14.34 -4.34 18.82
C GLU A 116 14.61 -3.48 20.08
N MET A 117 13.78 -3.58 21.13
CA MET A 117 13.94 -2.92 22.44
C MET A 117 14.25 -3.94 23.54
#